data_AF-A0A7V8VU26-F1
#
_entry.id   AF-A0A7V8VU26-F1
#
_cell.length_a   1.000
_cell.length_b   1.000
_cell.length_c   1.000
_cell.angle_alpha   90.00
_cell.angle_beta   90.00
_cell.angle_gamma   90.00
#
_symmetry.space_group_name_H-M   'P 1'
#
loop_
_entity.id
_entity.type
_entity.pdbx_description
1 polymer ?
#
loop_
_entity_poly.entity_id
_entity_poly.type
_entity_poly.pdbx_seq_one_letter_code
_entity_poly.pdbx_strand_id
1 'polypeptide(L)'
;AQSLPLRPSTAGANPVIYATGGDLRLSGFVWPDNTQRHYAGRPYATVDGVGQGRLILLAEDPLFRGVFDAPAGLLMNAIFLGARGR
;
A
#
# COMPACT_ATOMS: atom_id res chain seq x y z
N ALA A 1 -3.11 3.02 -17.96
CA ALA A 1 -2.22 2.24 -17.08
C ALA A 1 -2.30 2.85 -15.67
N GLN A 2 -2.64 2.07 -14.65
CA GLN A 2 -2.64 2.58 -13.27
C GLN A 2 -1.21 2.90 -12.87
N SER A 3 -0.97 4.12 -12.39
CA SER A 3 0.36 4.57 -11.96
C SER A 3 0.61 4.07 -10.54
N LEU A 4 1.45 3.05 -10.42
CA LEU A 4 2.05 2.64 -9.16
C LEU A 4 3.34 3.44 -8.92
N PRO A 5 3.62 3.82 -7.66
CA PRO A 5 2.87 3.53 -6.43
C PRO A 5 1.73 4.52 -6.14
N LEU A 6 0.89 4.19 -5.14
CA LEU A 6 -0.29 4.98 -4.79
C LEU A 6 0.07 6.43 -4.41
N ARG A 7 -0.89 7.32 -4.63
CA ARG A 7 -0.82 8.69 -4.10
C ARG A 7 -1.30 8.69 -2.65
N PRO A 8 -0.72 9.52 -1.76
CA PRO A 8 -1.24 9.71 -0.42
C PRO A 8 -2.73 10.07 -0.43
N SER A 9 -3.49 9.44 0.46
CA SER A 9 -4.84 9.89 0.79
C SER A 9 -4.79 11.32 1.33
N THR A 10 -5.74 12.17 0.91
CA THR A 10 -5.88 13.56 1.36
C THR A 10 -6.92 13.73 2.47
N ALA A 11 -7.79 12.76 2.68
CA ALA A 11 -8.94 12.84 3.61
C ALA A 11 -9.05 11.62 4.53
N GLY A 12 -7.98 10.83 4.63
CA GLY A 12 -7.96 9.55 5.32
C GLY A 12 -6.58 9.21 5.86
N ALA A 13 -6.18 7.94 5.75
CA ALA A 13 -4.95 7.42 6.34
C ALA A 13 -4.10 6.63 5.33
N ASN A 14 -2.80 6.55 5.60
CA ASN A 14 -1.82 5.79 4.81
C ASN A 14 -1.11 4.77 5.73
N PRO A 15 -1.77 3.68 6.13
CA PRO A 15 -1.30 2.81 7.21
C PRO A 15 -0.05 1.98 6.87
N VAL A 16 0.25 1.81 5.57
CA VAL A 16 1.44 1.12 5.10
C VAL A 16 2.13 2.00 4.08
N ILE A 17 3.40 2.32 4.34
CA ILE A 17 4.25 3.14 3.48
C ILE A 17 5.51 2.37 3.11
N TYR A 18 6.02 2.60 1.91
CA TYR A 18 7.36 2.14 1.56
C TYR A 18 8.41 2.88 2.39
N ALA A 19 9.45 2.16 2.81
CA ALA A 19 10.57 2.73 3.54
C ALA A 19 11.26 3.85 2.73
N THR A 20 12.10 4.63 3.40
CA THR A 20 12.91 5.67 2.77
C THR A 20 14.40 5.36 2.94
N GLY A 21 15.23 5.87 2.03
CA GLY A 21 16.68 5.74 2.15
C GLY A 21 17.18 4.31 1.93
N GLY A 22 18.17 3.90 2.74
CA GLY A 22 18.85 2.61 2.57
C GLY A 22 17.95 1.38 2.68
N ASP A 23 16.87 1.48 3.46
CA ASP A 23 15.97 0.36 3.75
C ASP A 23 14.91 0.14 2.66
N LEU A 24 14.81 1.05 1.67
CA LEU A 24 13.85 0.91 0.58
C LEU A 24 14.17 -0.29 -0.33
N ARG A 25 15.44 -0.64 -0.48
CA ARG A 25 15.86 -1.83 -1.24
C ARG A 25 16.18 -2.97 -0.28
N LEU A 26 15.21 -3.85 -0.07
CA LEU A 26 15.42 -5.05 0.75
C LEU A 26 16.26 -6.11 0.02
N SER A 27 15.98 -6.37 -1.26
CA SER A 27 16.70 -7.37 -2.06
C SER A 27 16.53 -7.11 -3.56
N GLY A 28 17.17 -7.92 -4.39
CA GLY A 28 17.00 -7.89 -5.84
C GLY A 28 17.67 -6.69 -6.53
N PHE A 29 17.14 -6.34 -7.70
CA PHE A 29 17.66 -5.31 -8.58
C PHE A 29 16.73 -4.08 -8.58
N VAL A 30 17.32 -2.90 -8.55
CA VAL A 30 16.65 -1.61 -8.73
C VAL A 30 17.43 -0.78 -9.73
N TRP A 31 16.75 -0.01 -10.56
CA TRP A 31 17.41 0.98 -11.39
C TRP A 31 17.92 2.13 -10.53
N PRO A 32 19.10 2.68 -10.83
CA PRO A 32 19.61 3.88 -10.17
C PRO A 32 18.55 4.99 -10.18
N ASP A 33 18.33 5.61 -9.02
CA ASP A 33 17.40 6.72 -8.75
C ASP A 33 15.90 6.47 -8.98
N ASN A 34 15.50 5.45 -9.75
CA ASN A 34 14.10 5.21 -10.09
C ASN A 34 13.28 4.77 -8.87
N THR A 35 13.76 3.75 -8.14
CA THR A 35 13.02 3.23 -6.98
C THR A 35 12.93 4.28 -5.88
N GLN A 36 14.02 5.00 -5.60
CA GLN A 36 14.03 6.09 -4.63
C GLN A 36 13.04 7.19 -5.02
N ARG A 37 13.08 7.66 -6.27
CA ARG A 37 12.20 8.73 -6.76
C ARG A 37 10.72 8.36 -6.70
N HIS A 38 10.40 7.11 -7.07
CA HIS A 38 9.02 6.71 -7.27
C HIS A 38 8.38 6.10 -6.04
N TYR A 39 9.11 5.36 -5.20
CA TYR A 39 8.55 4.59 -4.09
C TYR A 39 8.84 5.16 -2.71
N ALA A 40 9.96 5.85 -2.49
CA ALA A 40 10.34 6.29 -1.15
C ALA A 40 9.23 7.10 -0.47
N GLY A 41 8.76 6.62 0.68
CA GLY A 41 7.73 7.28 1.49
C GLY A 41 6.33 7.32 0.84
N ARG A 42 6.12 6.64 -0.29
CA ARG A 42 4.80 6.52 -0.91
C ARG A 42 3.96 5.49 -0.16
N PRO A 43 2.64 5.65 -0.13
CA PRO A 43 1.77 4.63 0.42
C PRO A 43 1.78 3.36 -0.43
N TYR A 44 1.89 2.22 0.26
CA TYR A 44 1.49 0.92 -0.25
C TYR A 44 -0.02 0.73 -0.09
N ALA A 45 -0.59 1.24 1.01
CA ALA A 45 -2.02 1.16 1.29
C ALA A 45 -2.59 2.55 1.65
N THR A 46 -3.77 2.86 1.14
CA THR A 46 -4.54 4.07 1.52
C THR A 46 -5.92 3.67 2.01
N VAL A 47 -6.47 4.46 2.93
CA VAL A 47 -7.81 4.27 3.50
C VAL A 47 -8.52 5.60 3.50
N ASP A 48 -9.60 5.72 2.73
CA ASP A 48 -10.45 6.90 2.66
C ASP A 48 -11.86 6.60 3.17
N GLY A 49 -12.50 7.56 3.82
CA GLY A 49 -13.91 7.45 4.20
C GLY A 49 -14.81 7.79 3.00
N VAL A 50 -15.79 6.94 2.70
CA VAL A 50 -16.77 7.18 1.62
C VAL A 50 -18.18 6.93 2.13
N GLY A 51 -18.90 8.01 2.43
CA GLY A 51 -20.20 7.93 3.09
C GLY A 51 -20.09 7.20 4.44
N GLN A 52 -20.81 6.09 4.58
CA GLN A 52 -20.76 5.23 5.76
C GLN A 52 -19.69 4.11 5.66
N GLY A 53 -19.04 3.97 4.51
CA GLY A 53 -18.04 2.95 4.24
C GLY A 53 -16.61 3.47 4.25
N ARG A 54 -15.68 2.58 3.86
CA ARG A 54 -14.28 2.91 3.60
C ARG A 54 -13.87 2.42 2.21
N LEU A 55 -13.06 3.22 1.52
CA LEU A 55 -12.33 2.82 0.33
C LEU A 55 -10.90 2.50 0.75
N ILE A 56 -10.47 1.25 0.55
CA ILE A 56 -9.13 0.79 0.87
C ILE A 56 -8.45 0.38 -0.43
N LEU A 57 -7.32 1.02 -0.75
CA LEU A 57 -6.52 0.70 -1.93
C LEU A 57 -5.22 0.02 -1.50
N LEU A 58 -4.80 -0.99 -2.25
CA LEU A 58 -3.51 -1.66 -2.13
C LEU A 58 -2.75 -1.47 -3.44
N ALA A 59 -1.45 -1.18 -3.34
CA ALA A 59 -0.62 -0.83 -4.49
C ALA A 59 -0.38 -2.00 -5.46
N GLU A 60 -0.59 -3.24 -5.02
CA GLU A 60 -0.42 -4.42 -5.88
C GLU A 60 -1.50 -5.45 -5.57
N ASP A 61 -1.53 -6.52 -6.36
CA ASP A 61 -2.37 -7.67 -6.07
C ASP A 61 -1.88 -8.36 -4.77
N PRO A 62 -2.64 -8.27 -3.65
CA PRO A 62 -2.20 -8.81 -2.37
C PRO A 62 -2.16 -10.34 -2.34
N LEU A 63 -2.72 -11.01 -3.36
CA LEU A 63 -2.74 -12.46 -3.48
C LEU A 63 -1.91 -12.92 -4.69
N PHE A 64 -0.98 -12.11 -5.18
CA PHE A 64 -0.15 -12.46 -6.32
C PHE A 64 0.49 -13.85 -6.14
N ARG A 65 0.07 -14.80 -6.98
CA ARG A 65 0.47 -16.23 -6.93
C ARG A 65 0.16 -16.97 -5.61
N GLY A 66 -0.52 -16.35 -4.64
CA GLY A 66 -0.93 -16.97 -3.39
C GLY A 66 0.21 -17.38 -2.44
N VAL A 67 1.40 -16.79 -2.59
CA VAL A 67 2.60 -17.16 -1.81
C VAL A 67 3.13 -16.06 -0.90
N PHE A 68 2.49 -14.88 -0.90
CA PHE A 68 2.95 -13.74 -0.10
C PHE A 68 2.03 -13.52 1.11
N ASP A 69 2.48 -13.96 2.28
CA ASP A 69 1.67 -13.93 3.50
C ASP A 69 1.39 -12.51 4.01
N ALA A 70 2.36 -11.61 3.91
CA ALA A 70 2.21 -10.25 4.45
C ALA A 70 1.14 -9.42 3.71
N PRO A 71 1.17 -9.30 2.36
CA PRO A 71 0.08 -8.68 1.60
C PRO A 71 -1.28 -9.38 1.80
N ALA A 72 -1.31 -10.71 1.88
CA ALA A 72 -2.54 -11.46 2.17
C ALA A 72 -3.13 -11.08 3.54
N GLY A 73 -2.28 -10.94 4.56
CA GLY A 73 -2.68 -10.45 5.88
C GLY A 73 -3.25 -9.03 5.85
N LEU A 74 -2.66 -8.13 5.05
CA LEU A 74 -3.20 -6.77 4.87
C LEU A 74 -4.59 -6.79 4.22
N LEU A 75 -4.80 -7.66 3.22
CA LEU A 75 -6.13 -7.84 2.62
C LEU A 75 -7.14 -8.37 3.65
N MET A 76 -6.77 -9.37 4.46
CA MET A 76 -7.65 -9.91 5.50
C MET A 76 -8.00 -8.83 6.53
N ASN A 77 -7.04 -8.02 6.97
CA ASN A 77 -7.30 -6.88 7.84
C ASN A 77 -8.26 -5.88 7.19
N ALA A 78 -8.10 -5.57 5.90
CA ALA A 78 -9.01 -4.68 5.18
C ALA A 78 -10.44 -5.26 5.12
N ILE A 79 -10.61 -6.56 4.90
CA ILE A 79 -11.92 -7.21 4.85
C ILE A 79 -12.59 -7.24 6.24
N PHE A 80 -11.88 -7.71 7.26
CA PHE A 80 -12.46 -7.96 8.58
C PHE A 80 -12.51 -6.72 9.47
N LEU A 81 -11.53 -5.81 9.35
CA LEU A 81 -11.37 -4.64 10.22
C LEU A 81 -11.55 -3.31 9.48
N GLY A 82 -11.64 -3.34 8.14
CA GLY A 82 -11.78 -2.12 7.34
C GLY A 82 -13.18 -1.53 7.33
N ALA A 83 -14.20 -2.26 7.78
CA ALA A 83 -15.53 -1.70 7.95
C ALA A 83 -15.52 -0.55 8.97
N ARG A 84 -16.36 0.47 8.78
CA ARG A 84 -16.51 1.53 9.77
C ARG A 84 -17.21 0.95 10.99
N GLY A 85 -16.48 0.87 12.11
CA GLY A 85 -17.09 0.65 13.42
C GLY A 85 -18.11 1.76 13.73
N ARG A 86 -19.15 1.42 14.50
CA ARG A 86 -20.13 2.41 14.98
C ARG A 86 -19.44 3.45 15.86
#